data_AF-A0A5M6DHA4-F1
#
_entry.id   AF-A0A5M6DHA4-F1
#
_cell.length_a   1.000
_cell.length_b   1.000
_cell.length_c   1.000
_cell.angle_alpha   90.00
_cell.angle_beta   90.00
_cell.angle_gamma   90.00
#
_symmetry.space_group_name_H-M   'P 1'
#
loop_
_entity.id
_entity.type
_entity.pdbx_description
1 polymer ?
#
loop_
_entity_poly.entity_id
_entity_poly.type
_entity_poly.pdbx_seq_one_letter_code
_entity_poly.pdbx_strand_id
1 'polypeptide(L)'
;MSHPGWTVLPRALAIPVLEKLRLTAIDLLTHYWIQCLALIAFGFCAWRLWPIRPIEHAIPPAVLAVYGLVATVAPDEVSDWTGNYGWTTQQYRNTPPVAIQAAGVVSMIAAVIYLL
;
A
#
# COMPACT_ATOMS: atom_id res chain seq x y z
N MET A 1 38.36 23.00 19.67
CA MET A 1 38.42 23.26 18.21
C MET A 1 38.33 21.92 17.47
N SER A 2 37.73 21.95 16.28
CA SER A 2 37.50 20.90 15.26
C SER A 2 36.46 19.81 15.57
N HIS A 3 35.27 20.00 15.00
CA HIS A 3 34.24 18.99 14.79
C HIS A 3 34.74 17.86 13.86
N PRO A 4 34.42 16.59 14.14
CA PRO A 4 34.77 15.47 13.27
C PRO A 4 33.96 15.54 11.97
N GLY A 5 34.65 15.24 10.87
CA GLY A 5 34.19 15.45 9.51
C GLY A 5 32.84 14.80 9.22
N TRP A 6 31.84 15.64 8.96
CA TRP A 6 30.75 15.30 8.07
C TRP A 6 31.36 15.13 6.69
N THR A 7 31.60 13.88 6.30
CA THR A 7 32.13 13.48 5.01
C THR A 7 31.18 13.97 3.92
N VAL A 8 31.53 15.11 3.32
CA VAL A 8 30.96 15.56 2.05
C VAL A 8 31.29 14.48 1.04
N LEU A 9 30.30 13.65 0.68
CA LEU A 9 30.43 12.70 -0.42
C LEU A 9 30.89 13.50 -1.66
N PRO A 10 32.06 13.18 -2.25
CA PRO A 10 32.55 13.93 -3.40
C PRO A 10 31.49 13.87 -4.51
N ARG A 11 31.15 15.03 -5.09
CA ARG A 11 30.08 15.17 -6.11
C ARG A 11 30.15 14.11 -7.22
N ALA A 12 31.35 13.63 -7.55
CA ALA A 12 31.59 12.58 -8.53
C ALA A 12 30.97 11.21 -8.17
N LEU A 13 30.80 10.90 -6.88
CA LEU A 13 30.15 9.68 -6.36
C LEU A 13 28.65 9.89 -6.08
N ALA A 14 28.21 11.14 -5.90
CA ALA A 14 26.79 11.43 -5.66
C ALA A 14 25.91 11.19 -6.89
N ILE A 15 26.43 11.49 -8.09
CA ILE A 15 25.73 11.32 -9.38
C ILE A 15 25.35 9.84 -9.65
N PRO A 16 26.29 8.86 -9.61
CA PRO A 16 25.94 7.46 -9.85
C PRO A 16 25.06 6.86 -8.75
N VAL A 17 25.13 7.37 -7.52
CA VAL A 17 24.24 6.93 -6.42
C VAL A 17 22.81 7.46 -6.62
N LEU A 18 22.67 8.72 -7.02
CA LEU A 18 21.37 9.31 -7.39
C LEU A 18 20.74 8.59 -8.59
N GLU A 19 21.54 8.23 -9.58
CA GLU A 19 21.07 7.50 -10.76
C GLU A 19 20.65 6.07 -10.43
N LYS A 20 21.40 5.37 -9.56
CA LYS A 20 20.98 4.07 -9.02
C LYS A 20 19.67 4.18 -8.22
N LEU A 21 19.55 5.16 -7.32
CA LEU A 21 18.32 5.40 -6.56
C LEU A 21 17.12 5.68 -7.48
N ARG A 22 17.32 6.47 -8.55
CA ARG A 22 16.29 6.75 -9.54
C ARG A 22 15.85 5.49 -10.29
N LEU A 23 16.80 4.69 -10.77
CA LEU A 23 16.50 3.43 -11.46
C LEU A 23 15.77 2.46 -10.54
N THR A 24 16.22 2.31 -9.29
CA THR A 24 15.53 1.49 -8.29
C THR A 24 14.13 2.01 -7.97
N ALA A 25 13.95 3.33 -7.86
CA ALA A 25 12.64 3.92 -7.62
C ALA A 25 11.69 3.72 -8.81
N ILE A 26 12.19 3.80 -10.04
CA ILE A 26 11.41 3.53 -11.25
C ILE A 26 11.03 2.04 -11.30
N ASP A 27 11.96 1.12 -11.04
CA ASP A 27 11.66 -0.31 -11.01
C ASP A 27 10.65 -0.67 -9.91
N LEU A 28 10.79 -0.06 -8.74
CA LEU A 28 9.87 -0.23 -7.62
C LEU A 28 8.50 0.34 -7.96
N LEU A 29 8.42 1.51 -8.59
CA LEU A 29 7.14 2.05 -9.05
C LEU A 29 6.54 1.16 -10.13
N THR A 30 7.33 0.67 -11.08
CA THR A 30 6.82 -0.13 -12.19
C THR A 30 6.30 -1.50 -11.72
N HIS A 31 6.95 -2.10 -10.72
CA HIS A 31 6.50 -3.38 -10.14
C HIS A 31 5.41 -3.21 -9.07
N TYR A 32 5.40 -2.10 -8.32
CA TYR A 32 4.55 -1.93 -7.15
C TYR A 32 3.59 -0.73 -7.23
N TRP A 33 3.32 -0.19 -8.44
CA TRP A 33 2.48 1.01 -8.61
C TRP A 33 1.09 0.84 -7.97
N ILE A 34 0.51 -0.36 -8.01
CA ILE A 34 -0.80 -0.64 -7.40
C ILE A 34 -0.72 -0.47 -5.88
N GLN A 35 0.31 -1.01 -5.22
CA GLN A 35 0.49 -0.82 -3.78
C GLN A 35 0.76 0.64 -3.43
N CYS A 36 1.54 1.35 -4.26
CA CYS A 36 1.77 2.79 -4.09
C CYS A 36 0.47 3.60 -4.17
N LEU A 37 -0.40 3.30 -5.14
CA LEU A 37 -1.71 3.95 -5.25
C LEU A 37 -2.62 3.62 -4.06
N ALA A 38 -2.60 2.38 -3.58
CA ALA A 38 -3.37 1.97 -2.40
C ALA A 38 -2.93 2.73 -1.15
N LEU A 39 -1.61 2.94 -0.95
CA LEU A 39 -1.08 3.74 0.15
C LEU A 39 -1.50 5.22 0.06
N ILE A 40 -1.46 5.80 -1.14
CA ILE A 40 -1.90 7.19 -1.37
C ILE A 40 -3.39 7.32 -1.06
N ALA A 41 -4.22 6.41 -1.58
CA ALA A 41 -5.66 6.41 -1.34
C ALA A 41 -5.98 6.22 0.15
N PHE A 42 -5.28 5.31 0.83
CA PHE A 42 -5.43 5.12 2.27
C PHE A 42 -5.05 6.37 3.06
N GLY A 43 -3.95 7.04 2.70
CA GLY A 43 -3.56 8.32 3.30
C GLY A 43 -4.62 9.41 3.14
N PHE A 44 -5.25 9.50 1.96
CA PHE A 44 -6.39 10.39 1.73
C PHE A 44 -7.59 10.03 2.63
N CYS A 45 -7.97 8.75 2.69
CA CYS A 45 -9.06 8.28 3.55
C CYS A 45 -8.79 8.62 5.03
N ALA A 46 -7.58 8.35 5.53
CA ALA A 46 -7.19 8.67 6.91
C ALA A 46 -7.29 10.18 7.20
N TRP A 47 -6.86 11.03 6.26
CA TRP A 47 -6.97 12.48 6.39
C TRP A 47 -8.43 12.95 6.43
N ARG A 48 -9.30 12.38 5.59
CA ARG A 48 -10.73 12.71 5.54
C ARG A 48 -11.53 12.16 6.73
N LEU A 49 -11.12 11.03 7.29
CA LEU A 49 -11.72 10.42 8.48
C LEU A 49 -11.45 11.23 9.76
N TRP A 50 -10.29 11.89 9.86
CA TRP A 50 -9.89 12.68 11.03
C TRP A 50 -10.94 13.70 11.53
N PRO A 51 -11.55 14.54 10.66
CA PRO A 51 -12.56 15.50 11.10
C PRO A 51 -13.97 14.91 11.33
N ILE A 52 -14.22 13.64 11.01
CA ILE A 52 -15.59 13.09 11.05
C ILE A 52 -16.06 12.89 12.49
N ARG A 53 -17.18 13.54 12.81
CA ARG A 53 -17.97 13.33 14.03
C ARG A 53 -19.44 13.24 13.62
N PRO A 54 -20.25 12.32 14.18
CA PRO A 54 -19.90 11.31 15.18
C PRO A 54 -19.18 10.08 14.60
N ILE A 55 -18.57 9.27 15.47
CA ILE A 55 -17.62 8.20 15.07
C ILE A 55 -18.30 7.04 14.33
N GLU A 56 -19.61 6.82 14.52
CA GLU A 56 -20.31 5.73 13.85
C GLU A 56 -20.26 5.88 12.32
N HIS A 57 -20.24 7.11 11.81
CA HIS A 57 -20.12 7.38 10.38
C HIS A 57 -18.70 7.20 9.84
N ALA A 58 -17.69 7.23 10.71
CA ALA A 58 -16.29 7.00 10.33
C ALA A 58 -15.96 5.51 10.23
N ILE A 59 -16.69 4.63 10.94
CA ILE A 59 -16.39 3.20 11.01
C ILE A 59 -16.49 2.51 9.64
N PRO A 60 -17.59 2.60 8.87
CA PRO A 60 -17.69 1.90 7.58
C PRO A 60 -16.59 2.29 6.58
N PRO A 61 -16.32 3.58 6.30
CA PRO A 61 -15.24 3.94 5.39
C PRO A 61 -13.85 3.60 5.94
N ALA A 62 -13.62 3.62 7.26
CA ALA A 62 -12.37 3.18 7.84
C ALA A 62 -12.12 1.68 7.64
N VAL A 63 -13.12 0.84 7.86
CA VAL A 63 -13.01 -0.62 7.63
C VAL A 63 -12.75 -0.92 6.15
N LEU A 64 -13.45 -0.25 5.24
CA LEU A 64 -13.23 -0.38 3.80
C LEU A 64 -11.81 0.05 3.39
N ALA A 65 -11.32 1.16 3.94
CA ALA A 65 -9.96 1.64 3.68
C ALA A 65 -8.90 0.68 4.23
N VAL A 66 -9.04 0.18 5.46
CA VAL A 66 -8.08 -0.76 6.04
C VAL A 66 -8.10 -2.09 5.28
N TYR A 67 -9.28 -2.66 5.03
CA TYR A 67 -9.40 -3.90 4.26
C TYR A 67 -8.84 -3.72 2.85
N GLY A 68 -9.20 -2.63 2.17
CA GLY A 68 -8.73 -2.33 0.82
C GLY A 68 -7.21 -2.21 0.74
N LEU A 69 -6.56 -1.62 1.75
CA LEU A 69 -5.11 -1.51 1.80
C LEU A 69 -4.46 -2.88 1.94
N VAL A 70 -4.89 -3.65 2.95
CA VAL A 70 -4.28 -4.95 3.28
C VAL A 70 -4.48 -5.93 2.13
N ALA A 71 -5.68 -6.02 1.57
CA ALA A 71 -5.97 -6.89 0.43
C ALA A 71 -5.22 -6.49 -0.84
N THR A 72 -4.84 -5.22 -1.00
CA THR A 72 -4.08 -4.77 -2.18
C THR A 72 -2.57 -4.98 -2.03
N VAL A 73 -2.04 -4.78 -0.81
CA VAL A 73 -0.60 -4.85 -0.50
C VAL A 73 -0.15 -6.27 -0.21
N ALA A 74 -0.99 -7.05 0.47
CA ALA A 74 -0.72 -8.40 0.94
C ALA A 74 -1.86 -9.37 0.52
N PRO A 75 -2.16 -9.49 -0.79
CA PRO A 75 -3.28 -10.28 -1.27
C PRO A 75 -3.13 -11.78 -0.99
N ASP A 76 -1.88 -12.27 -0.94
CA ASP A 76 -1.58 -13.66 -0.63
C ASP A 76 -1.91 -13.97 0.83
N GLU A 77 -1.49 -13.11 1.75
CA GLU A 77 -1.78 -13.23 3.17
C GLU A 77 -3.28 -13.12 3.47
N VAL A 78 -4.00 -12.24 2.76
CA VAL A 78 -5.46 -12.12 2.91
C VAL A 78 -6.17 -13.33 2.31
N SER A 79 -5.70 -13.86 1.18
CA SER A 79 -6.20 -15.12 0.64
C SER A 79 -5.99 -16.27 1.63
N ASP A 80 -4.85 -16.29 2.30
CA ASP A 80 -4.51 -17.28 3.33
C ASP A 80 -5.38 -17.12 4.58
N TRP A 81 -5.66 -15.90 5.06
CA TRP A 81 -6.54 -15.66 6.21
C TRP A 81 -8.00 -16.01 5.92
N THR A 82 -8.47 -15.69 4.71
CA THR A 82 -9.84 -16.03 4.28
C THR A 82 -10.01 -17.52 4.01
N GLY A 83 -8.93 -18.26 3.73
CA GLY A 83 -8.93 -19.73 3.56
C GLY A 83 -8.46 -20.54 4.77
N ASN A 84 -7.85 -19.89 5.75
CA ASN A 84 -7.46 -20.28 7.11
C ASN A 84 -6.81 -21.65 7.43
N TYR A 85 -6.47 -22.57 6.51
CA TYR A 85 -5.45 -23.67 6.65
C TYR A 85 -5.70 -24.72 5.54
N GLY A 86 -4.88 -24.82 4.48
CA GLY A 86 -4.99 -25.99 3.58
C GLY A 86 -4.34 -25.98 2.19
N TRP A 87 -3.02 -26.14 2.10
CA TRP A 87 -2.22 -27.06 1.25
C TRP A 87 -2.75 -27.64 -0.10
N THR A 88 -3.78 -27.11 -0.78
CA THR A 88 -4.35 -27.75 -1.98
C THR A 88 -4.65 -26.78 -3.13
N THR A 89 -4.34 -27.22 -4.35
CA THR A 89 -4.53 -26.55 -5.66
C THR A 89 -5.97 -26.09 -5.96
N GLN A 90 -6.95 -26.51 -5.16
CA GLN A 90 -8.36 -26.13 -5.29
C GLN A 90 -8.62 -24.69 -4.77
N GLN A 91 -7.78 -24.19 -3.85
CA GLN A 91 -7.93 -22.86 -3.23
C GLN A 91 -7.49 -21.73 -4.16
N TYR A 92 -6.42 -21.93 -4.95
CA TYR A 92 -5.99 -21.00 -6.01
C TYR A 92 -7.09 -20.73 -7.05
N ARG A 93 -8.02 -21.69 -7.23
CA ARG A 93 -9.17 -21.55 -8.13
C ARG A 93 -10.36 -20.82 -7.50
N ASN A 94 -10.51 -20.87 -6.18
CA ASN A 94 -11.67 -20.31 -5.47
C ASN A 94 -11.44 -18.87 -4.98
N THR A 95 -10.22 -18.56 -4.52
CA THR A 95 -9.82 -17.21 -4.05
C THR A 95 -8.40 -16.88 -4.54
N PRO A 96 -8.20 -16.71 -5.85
CA PRO A 96 -6.90 -16.33 -6.38
C PRO A 96 -6.45 -14.98 -5.78
N PRO A 97 -5.16 -14.80 -5.47
CA PRO A 97 -4.62 -13.54 -4.94
C PRO A 97 -4.99 -12.32 -5.79
N VAL A 98 -5.07 -12.49 -7.11
CA VAL A 98 -5.52 -11.44 -8.05
C VAL A 98 -6.97 -11.01 -7.78
N ALA A 99 -7.87 -11.92 -7.42
CA ALA A 99 -9.24 -11.57 -7.08
C ALA A 99 -9.33 -10.85 -5.73
N ILE A 100 -8.50 -11.25 -4.76
CA ILE A 100 -8.38 -10.55 -3.47
C ILE A 100 -7.82 -9.15 -3.67
N GLN A 101 -6.78 -8.99 -4.48
CA GLN A 101 -6.22 -7.70 -4.84
C GLN A 101 -7.24 -6.81 -5.55
N ALA A 102 -8.00 -7.36 -6.50
CA ALA A 102 -9.08 -6.63 -7.17
C ALA A 102 -10.18 -6.19 -6.19
N ALA A 103 -10.60 -7.08 -5.28
CA ALA A 103 -11.54 -6.73 -4.22
C ALA A 103 -10.99 -5.62 -3.31
N GLY A 104 -9.69 -5.68 -2.97
CA GLY A 104 -9.01 -4.65 -2.20
C GLY A 104 -9.05 -3.28 -2.88
N VAL A 105 -8.74 -3.23 -4.19
CA VAL A 105 -8.84 -2.01 -5.00
C VAL A 105 -10.28 -1.47 -5.03
N VAL A 106 -11.27 -2.33 -5.23
CA VAL A 106 -12.69 -1.94 -5.25
C VAL A 106 -13.11 -1.37 -3.89
N SER A 107 -12.74 -2.03 -2.79
CA SER A 107 -13.01 -1.54 -1.43
C SER A 107 -12.35 -0.19 -1.17
N MET A 108 -11.14 0.02 -1.67
CA MET A 108 -10.44 1.29 -1.55
C MET A 108 -11.13 2.41 -2.33
N ILE A 109 -11.56 2.14 -3.57
CA ILE A 109 -12.35 3.10 -4.36
C ILE A 109 -13.66 3.44 -3.66
N ALA A 110 -14.37 2.43 -3.13
CA ALA A 110 -15.61 2.65 -2.39
C ALA A 110 -15.39 3.52 -1.14
N ALA A 111 -14.30 3.29 -0.39
CA ALA A 111 -13.94 4.12 0.77
C ALA A 111 -13.67 5.57 0.37
N VAL A 112 -12.93 5.79 -0.72
CA VAL A 112 -12.66 7.12 -1.26
C VAL A 112 -13.96 7.82 -1.65
N ILE A 113 -14.84 7.16 -2.40
CA ILE A 113 -16.13 7.72 -2.84
C ILE A 113 -17.01 8.08 -1.64
N TYR A 114 -17.02 7.24 -0.61
CA TYR A 114 -17.80 7.50 0.61
C TYR A 114 -17.30 8.74 1.37
N LEU A 115 -16.01 9.03 1.30
CA LEU A 115 -15.35 10.13 2.01
C LEU A 115 -15.22 11.42 1.18
N LEU A 116 -15.68 11.44 -0.07
CA LEU A 116 -15.82 12.66 -0.87
C LEU A 116 -17.00 13.49 -0.38
#